data_AF-A0AAV9TU46-F1
#
_entry.id   AF-A0AAV9TU46-F1
#
_cell.length_a   1.000
_cell.length_b   1.000
_cell.length_c   1.000
_cell.angle_alpha   90.00
_cell.angle_beta   90.00
_cell.angle_gamma   90.00
#
_symmetry.space_group_name_H-M   'P 1'
#
loop_
_entity.id
_entity.type
_entity.pdbx_description
1 polymer ?
#
loop_
_entity_poly.entity_id
_entity_poly.type
_entity_poly.pdbx_seq_one_letter_code
_entity_poly.pdbx_strand_id
1 'polypeptide(L)'
;MPVLVTNDSASFTIIFSAKATPTREVYRGPHTSELDAAEPPASPEAVYSPPKTGIISYLPSSWVPYAELIRMDKPAGTYYLFFPCLWSTLMAAPLTAPMASPGSVIGTSLLFFSGAFIMRSAGCSINDLWDRNLDPHVTRTKFRPIARGALTPFQGLAFTGAQLLAGLGILLQFPTSCLFYGIPSLLLVASYPLAKRVTYYPQAVLGLTFSWGAMMGFPALGVDLLSNSAALTAAACLYSSNVAWTILYDMVYAHMDIKDDAKAGIKSIALKHDAETKQVLTGLAAVQLSLLSAAGFAVGAGPAFFIGSVGGAALTLGVMIKRVNLKSVKDCWWWFINGCWITGGVVSLGLATDYALRYVREEREDIESR
;
A
#
# COMPACT_ATOMS: atom_id res chain seq x y z
N MET A 1 -36.43 -13.53 -1.10
CA MET A 1 -36.74 -12.14 -0.70
C MET A 1 -35.73 -11.71 0.35
N PRO A 2 -35.24 -10.47 0.28
CA PRO A 2 -33.81 -10.20 0.40
C PRO A 2 -33.44 -9.42 1.67
N VAL A 3 -32.22 -9.61 2.17
CA VAL A 3 -31.51 -8.56 2.92
C VAL A 3 -30.14 -8.40 2.28
N LEU A 4 -30.07 -7.39 1.41
CA LEU A 4 -28.86 -6.81 0.86
C LEU A 4 -27.99 -6.28 2.01
N VAL A 5 -26.80 -6.85 2.19
CA VAL A 5 -25.71 -6.18 2.91
C VAL A 5 -24.72 -5.72 1.83
N THR A 6 -24.69 -4.41 1.65
CA THR A 6 -24.00 -3.69 0.58
C THR A 6 -22.49 -3.82 0.68
N ASN A 7 -21.85 -3.98 -0.48
CA ASN A 7 -20.42 -4.11 -0.71
C ASN A 7 -19.58 -3.02 -0.01
N ASP A 8 -18.67 -3.48 0.84
CA ASP A 8 -17.51 -2.76 1.34
C ASP A 8 -16.42 -2.69 0.26
N SER A 9 -16.07 -1.48 -0.16
CA SER A 9 -14.87 -1.21 -0.95
C SER A 9 -14.15 0.01 -0.39
N ALA A 10 -12.98 -0.23 0.21
CA ALA A 10 -12.10 0.82 0.67
C ALA A 10 -11.49 1.51 -0.55
N SER A 11 -11.70 2.80 -0.72
CA SER A 11 -10.97 3.65 -1.67
C SER A 11 -10.20 4.74 -0.92
N PHE A 12 -9.03 5.12 -1.40
CA PHE A 12 -8.27 6.28 -0.92
C PHE A 12 -8.62 7.52 -1.77
N THR A 13 -9.91 7.85 -1.84
CA THR A 13 -10.38 9.08 -2.49
C THR A 13 -10.41 10.19 -1.45
N ILE A 14 -9.47 11.13 -1.58
CA ILE A 14 -9.52 12.45 -0.96
C ILE A 14 -10.35 13.31 -1.93
N ILE A 15 -11.62 13.59 -1.59
CA ILE A 15 -12.45 14.51 -2.38
C ILE A 15 -12.34 15.90 -1.75
N PHE A 16 -11.41 16.73 -2.20
CA PHE A 16 -11.49 18.17 -1.92
C PHE A 16 -12.43 18.82 -2.94
N SER A 17 -13.68 19.10 -2.53
CA SER A 17 -14.54 20.00 -3.30
C SER A 17 -14.03 21.43 -3.16
N ALA A 18 -13.71 22.07 -4.28
CA ALA A 18 -13.52 23.50 -4.36
C ALA A 18 -14.83 24.23 -4.00
N LYS A 19 -14.68 25.43 -3.44
CA LYS A 19 -15.73 26.38 -3.06
C LYS A 19 -16.89 26.43 -4.07
N ALA A 20 -18.11 26.39 -3.54
CA ALA A 20 -19.29 26.90 -4.24
C ALA A 20 -19.08 28.39 -4.55
N THR A 21 -19.08 28.74 -5.83
CA THR A 21 -19.31 30.11 -6.29
C THR A 21 -20.83 30.37 -6.19
N PRO A 22 -21.31 31.38 -5.45
CA PRO A 22 -22.73 31.68 -5.41
C PRO A 22 -23.05 32.65 -6.53
N THR A 23 -23.58 32.17 -7.65
CA THR A 23 -24.30 33.03 -8.59
C THR A 23 -25.36 32.22 -9.30
N ARG A 24 -26.60 32.36 -8.82
CA ARG A 24 -27.78 32.40 -9.68
C ARG A 24 -28.85 33.23 -8.98
N GLU A 25 -29.10 34.40 -9.56
CA GLU A 25 -30.24 35.26 -9.25
C GLU A 25 -31.53 34.45 -9.37
N VAL A 26 -32.36 34.54 -8.33
CA VAL A 26 -33.71 33.97 -8.33
C VAL A 26 -34.61 34.95 -9.08
N TYR A 27 -34.88 34.67 -10.36
CA TYR A 27 -35.96 35.31 -11.10
C TYR A 27 -37.29 34.63 -10.69
N ARG A 28 -38.14 35.33 -9.94
CA ARG A 28 -39.51 34.86 -9.63
C ARG A 28 -40.44 35.16 -10.81
N GLY A 29 -40.75 34.15 -11.60
CA GLY A 29 -41.92 34.12 -12.49
C GLY A 29 -43.13 33.48 -11.80
N PRO A 30 -44.37 33.82 -12.18
CA PRO A 30 -45.57 33.47 -11.42
C PRO A 30 -46.03 32.02 -11.64
N HIS A 31 -46.65 31.50 -10.58
CA HIS A 31 -47.31 30.20 -10.39
C HIS A 31 -47.93 29.53 -11.63
N THR A 32 -47.57 28.26 -11.83
CA THR A 32 -48.47 27.24 -12.39
C THR A 32 -48.40 25.99 -11.52
N SER A 33 -49.58 25.55 -11.07
CA SER A 33 -49.81 24.36 -10.24
C SER A 33 -49.75 23.09 -11.08
N GLU A 34 -48.79 22.21 -10.85
CA GLU A 34 -48.83 20.84 -11.37
C GLU A 34 -48.33 19.85 -10.32
N LEU A 35 -49.30 19.11 -9.77
CA LEU A 35 -49.26 17.69 -9.37
C LEU A 35 -48.12 17.22 -8.47
N ASP A 36 -48.48 17.00 -7.20
CA ASP A 36 -47.77 16.19 -6.20
C ASP A 36 -47.43 14.78 -6.73
N ALA A 37 -46.27 14.64 -7.35
CA ALA A 37 -45.60 13.35 -7.48
C ALA A 37 -44.78 13.15 -6.20
N ALA A 38 -45.32 12.39 -5.24
CA ALA A 38 -44.62 12.01 -4.03
C ALA A 38 -43.25 11.40 -4.39
N GLU A 39 -42.17 12.05 -3.94
CA GLU A 39 -40.83 11.50 -4.01
C GLU A 39 -40.82 10.09 -3.38
N PRO A 40 -40.21 9.08 -4.04
CA PRO A 40 -40.07 7.78 -3.41
C PRO A 40 -39.31 7.95 -2.09
N PRO A 41 -39.71 7.24 -1.01
CA PRO A 41 -39.09 7.40 0.30
C PRO A 41 -37.59 7.18 0.18
N ALA A 42 -36.82 8.17 0.66
CA ALA A 42 -35.38 8.10 0.74
C ALA A 42 -34.96 6.75 1.36
N SER A 43 -34.04 6.04 0.70
CA SER A 43 -33.44 4.83 1.27
C SER A 43 -32.97 5.14 2.70
N PRO A 44 -33.22 4.25 3.69
CA PRO A 44 -32.87 4.53 5.07
C PRO A 44 -31.40 4.94 5.15
N GLU A 45 -31.15 6.11 5.76
CA GLU A 45 -29.79 6.61 5.96
C GLU A 45 -28.97 5.50 6.62
N ALA A 46 -27.90 5.07 5.97
CA ALA A 46 -27.06 4.03 6.54
C ALA A 46 -26.63 4.47 7.96
N VAL A 47 -26.87 3.60 8.95
CA VAL A 47 -26.50 3.80 10.36
C VAL A 47 -25.18 3.08 10.62
N TYR A 48 -24.28 3.72 11.37
CA TYR A 48 -23.03 3.08 11.76
C TYR A 48 -23.29 1.86 12.66
N SER A 49 -22.65 0.73 12.36
CA SER A 49 -22.63 -0.43 13.24
C SER A 49 -21.18 -0.82 13.55
N PRO A 50 -20.81 -1.02 14.83
CA PRO A 50 -19.47 -1.50 15.18
C PRO A 50 -19.12 -2.83 14.50
N PRO A 51 -17.81 -3.09 14.24
CA PRO A 51 -17.36 -4.34 13.66
C PRO A 51 -17.78 -5.54 14.51
N LYS A 52 -18.54 -6.47 13.93
CA LYS A 52 -19.02 -7.70 14.61
C LYS A 52 -18.11 -8.90 14.41
N THR A 53 -17.10 -8.78 13.55
CA THR A 53 -16.18 -9.85 13.17
C THR A 53 -14.75 -9.30 13.07
N GLY A 54 -13.75 -10.18 13.20
CA GLY A 54 -12.34 -9.82 13.07
C GLY A 54 -11.73 -9.27 14.36
N ILE A 55 -10.48 -8.86 14.31
CA ILE A 55 -9.67 -8.49 15.50
C ILE A 55 -10.32 -7.34 16.28
N ILE A 56 -10.89 -6.35 15.58
CA ILE A 56 -11.51 -5.17 16.20
C ILE A 56 -12.71 -5.54 17.08
N SER A 57 -13.44 -6.62 16.73
CA SER A 57 -14.63 -7.04 17.50
C SER A 57 -14.31 -7.54 18.91
N TYR A 58 -13.05 -7.92 19.18
CA TYR A 58 -12.58 -8.34 20.50
C TYR A 58 -12.01 -7.20 21.34
N LEU A 59 -11.87 -5.99 20.77
CA LEU A 59 -11.32 -4.85 21.48
C LEU A 59 -12.36 -4.19 22.40
N PRO A 60 -11.92 -3.57 23.51
CA PRO A 60 -12.79 -2.72 24.31
C PRO A 60 -13.45 -1.64 23.44
N SER A 61 -14.73 -1.32 23.70
CA SER A 61 -15.49 -0.36 22.88
C SER A 61 -14.83 1.02 22.77
N SER A 62 -14.05 1.44 23.76
CA SER A 62 -13.27 2.68 23.75
C SER A 62 -12.07 2.65 22.80
N TRP A 63 -11.56 1.47 22.45
CA TRP A 63 -10.41 1.29 21.56
C TRP A 63 -10.82 1.10 20.10
N VAL A 64 -12.05 0.65 19.85
CA VAL A 64 -12.59 0.42 18.51
C VAL A 64 -12.41 1.64 17.58
N PRO A 65 -12.74 2.89 17.98
CA PRO A 65 -12.52 4.05 17.11
C PRO A 65 -11.06 4.26 16.73
N TYR A 66 -10.10 3.97 17.63
CA TYR A 66 -8.67 4.06 17.33
C TYR A 66 -8.22 2.93 16.40
N ALA A 67 -8.72 1.71 16.60
CA ALA A 67 -8.42 0.57 15.73
C ALA A 67 -8.95 0.76 14.29
N GLU A 68 -10.14 1.34 14.15
CA GLU A 68 -10.69 1.73 12.85
C GLU A 68 -9.92 2.90 12.23
N LEU A 69 -9.46 3.87 13.03
CA LEU A 69 -8.66 5.01 12.56
C LEU A 69 -7.38 4.53 11.88
N ILE A 70 -6.70 3.53 12.46
CA ILE A 70 -5.48 2.95 11.90
C ILE A 70 -5.71 1.91 10.80
N ARG A 71 -6.98 1.61 10.48
CA ARG A 71 -7.37 0.56 9.52
C ARG A 71 -6.85 -0.82 9.91
N MET A 72 -6.95 -1.17 11.19
CA MET A 72 -6.55 -2.50 11.67
C MET A 72 -7.35 -3.64 10.99
N ASP A 73 -8.56 -3.34 10.52
CA ASP A 73 -9.41 -4.23 9.72
C ASP A 73 -8.94 -4.43 8.28
N LYS A 74 -8.09 -3.53 7.75
CA LYS A 74 -7.65 -3.50 6.34
C LYS A 74 -6.12 -3.49 6.25
N PRO A 75 -5.44 -4.60 6.62
CA PRO A 75 -3.99 -4.65 6.76
C PRO A 75 -3.22 -4.71 5.42
N ALA A 76 -3.90 -4.83 4.28
CA ALA A 76 -3.26 -4.97 2.96
C ALA A 76 -2.22 -3.87 2.69
N GLY A 77 -2.51 -2.62 3.07
CA GLY A 77 -1.57 -1.51 2.91
C GLY A 77 -0.29 -1.64 3.74
N THR A 78 -0.36 -2.31 4.91
CA THR A 78 0.82 -2.59 5.73
C THR A 78 1.72 -3.62 5.05
N TYR A 79 1.13 -4.68 4.49
CA TYR A 79 1.89 -5.71 3.79
C TYR A 79 2.56 -5.16 2.53
N TYR A 80 1.86 -4.33 1.74
CA TYR A 80 2.46 -3.68 0.58
C TYR A 80 3.64 -2.77 0.94
N LEU A 81 3.60 -2.09 2.09
CA LEU A 81 4.71 -1.28 2.57
C LEU A 81 5.85 -2.14 3.15
N PHE A 82 5.53 -3.31 3.69
CA PHE A 82 6.49 -4.22 4.33
C PHE A 82 7.28 -5.09 3.34
N PHE A 83 6.63 -5.66 2.32
CA PHE A 83 7.28 -6.58 1.38
C PHE A 83 8.55 -6.02 0.73
N PRO A 84 8.60 -4.76 0.25
CA PRO A 84 9.83 -4.16 -0.25
C PRO A 84 10.98 -4.18 0.78
N CYS A 85 10.69 -3.90 2.06
CA CYS A 85 11.67 -3.96 3.14
C CYS A 85 12.18 -5.39 3.39
N LEU A 86 11.26 -6.36 3.38
CA LEU A 86 11.61 -7.77 3.55
C LEU A 86 12.50 -8.26 2.40
N TRP A 87 12.14 -7.93 1.15
CA TRP A 87 12.91 -8.39 -0.01
C TRP A 87 14.31 -7.80 -0.04
N SER A 88 14.45 -6.52 0.29
CA SER A 88 15.76 -5.88 0.36
C SER A 88 16.61 -6.42 1.50
N THR A 89 16.00 -6.73 2.66
CA THR A 89 16.70 -7.36 3.79
C THR A 89 17.23 -8.74 3.41
N LEU A 90 16.39 -9.58 2.80
CA LEU A 90 16.79 -10.92 2.36
C LEU A 90 17.85 -10.89 1.24
N MET A 91 17.78 -9.89 0.35
CA MET A 91 18.76 -9.72 -0.72
C MET A 91 20.09 -9.15 -0.22
N ALA A 92 20.07 -8.32 0.83
CA ALA A 92 21.25 -7.77 1.45
C ALA A 92 21.97 -8.76 2.38
N ALA A 93 21.25 -9.69 3.00
CA ALA A 93 21.81 -10.61 3.99
C ALA A 93 23.02 -11.44 3.49
N PRO A 94 23.02 -11.99 2.25
CA PRO A 94 24.19 -12.66 1.67
C PRO A 94 25.38 -11.75 1.34
N LEU A 95 25.21 -10.42 1.39
CA LEU A 95 26.27 -9.47 1.03
C LEU A 95 27.11 -8.99 2.23
N THR A 96 26.69 -9.30 3.45
CA THR A 96 27.46 -8.92 4.64
C THR A 96 28.64 -9.88 4.85
N ALA A 97 29.68 -9.42 5.54
CA ALA A 97 30.84 -10.24 5.89
C ALA A 97 31.11 -10.16 7.40
N PRO A 98 30.87 -11.23 8.18
CA PRO A 98 30.26 -12.51 7.78
C PRO A 98 28.79 -12.36 7.34
N MET A 99 28.22 -13.37 6.69
CA MET A 99 26.82 -13.35 6.26
C MET A 99 25.87 -13.10 7.45
N ALA A 100 24.83 -12.31 7.21
CA ALA A 100 23.92 -11.90 8.27
C ALA A 100 23.25 -13.14 8.85
N SER A 101 23.27 -13.29 10.18
CA SER A 101 22.68 -14.45 10.83
C SER A 101 21.16 -14.46 10.69
N PRO A 102 20.49 -15.62 10.78
CA PRO A 102 19.03 -15.70 10.72
C PRO A 102 18.35 -14.81 11.76
N GLY A 103 18.96 -14.69 12.95
CA GLY A 103 18.49 -13.79 14.00
C GLY A 103 18.51 -12.31 13.60
N SER A 104 19.57 -11.86 12.91
CA SER A 104 19.66 -10.49 12.40
C SER A 104 18.63 -10.22 11.30
N VAL A 105 18.45 -11.17 10.37
CA VAL A 105 17.47 -11.06 9.29
C VAL A 105 16.04 -11.00 9.84
N ILE A 106 15.70 -11.87 10.79
CA ILE A 106 14.39 -11.89 11.45
C ILE A 106 14.18 -10.60 12.26
N GLY A 107 15.16 -10.19 13.07
CA GLY A 107 15.06 -8.97 13.89
C GLY A 107 14.84 -7.72 13.04
N THR A 108 15.65 -7.54 11.99
CA THR A 108 15.53 -6.44 11.02
C THR A 108 14.17 -6.47 10.31
N SER A 109 13.70 -7.65 9.88
CA SER A 109 12.39 -7.80 9.24
C SER A 109 11.24 -7.47 10.20
N LEU A 110 11.33 -7.84 11.48
CA LEU A 110 10.31 -7.51 12.48
C LEU A 110 10.28 -6.01 12.80
N LEU A 111 11.44 -5.35 12.84
CA LEU A 111 11.52 -3.89 12.95
C LEU A 111 10.87 -3.21 11.75
N PHE A 112 11.16 -3.66 10.52
CA PHE A 112 10.51 -3.13 9.32
C PHE A 112 9.00 -3.39 9.30
N PHE A 113 8.55 -4.57 9.72
CA PHE A 113 7.12 -4.86 9.81
C PHE A 113 6.41 -3.93 10.80
N SER A 114 7.00 -3.74 11.98
CA SER A 114 6.49 -2.84 13.02
C SER A 114 6.45 -1.39 12.52
N GLY A 115 7.53 -0.94 11.88
CA GLY A 115 7.61 0.37 11.26
C GLY A 115 6.57 0.55 10.15
N ALA A 116 6.42 -0.42 9.25
CA ALA A 116 5.42 -0.39 8.18
C ALA A 116 3.99 -0.33 8.73
N PHE A 117 3.69 -1.11 9.78
CA PHE A 117 2.40 -1.07 10.46
C PHE A 117 2.12 0.32 11.04
N ILE A 118 3.07 0.87 11.81
CA ILE A 118 2.93 2.17 12.47
C ILE A 118 2.82 3.30 11.44
N MET A 119 3.70 3.35 10.45
CA MET A 119 3.73 4.44 9.46
C MET A 119 2.53 4.40 8.53
N ARG A 120 2.08 3.21 8.13
CA ARG A 120 0.83 3.06 7.36
C ARG A 120 -0.38 3.50 8.17
N SER A 121 -0.39 3.19 9.46
CA SER A 121 -1.42 3.60 10.41
C SER A 121 -1.45 5.12 10.59
N ALA A 122 -0.28 5.75 10.81
CA ALA A 122 -0.14 7.20 10.95
C ALA A 122 -0.60 7.92 9.68
N GLY A 123 -0.23 7.42 8.50
CA GLY A 123 -0.71 7.95 7.23
C GLY A 123 -2.24 7.91 7.14
N CYS A 124 -2.89 6.86 7.63
CA CYS A 124 -4.34 6.81 7.70
C CYS A 124 -4.94 7.85 8.65
N SER A 125 -4.38 7.99 9.85
CA SER A 125 -4.82 9.01 10.81
C SER A 125 -4.69 10.43 10.26
N ILE A 126 -3.58 10.74 9.57
CA ILE A 126 -3.35 12.04 8.92
C ILE A 126 -4.40 12.32 7.86
N ASN A 127 -4.73 11.31 7.03
CA ASN A 127 -5.74 11.47 6.00
C ASN A 127 -7.13 11.76 6.60
N ASP A 128 -7.55 11.00 7.62
CA ASP A 128 -8.85 11.24 8.29
C ASP A 128 -8.88 12.61 8.99
N LEU A 129 -7.73 13.10 9.49
CA LEU A 129 -7.62 14.45 10.07
C LEU A 129 -7.76 15.56 9.03
N TRP A 130 -7.17 15.39 7.85
CA TRP A 130 -7.26 16.35 6.75
C TRP A 130 -8.65 16.35 6.11
N ASP A 131 -9.28 15.19 6.01
CA ASP A 131 -10.57 15.01 5.36
C ASP A 131 -11.75 15.17 6.33
N ARG A 132 -11.52 15.53 7.59
CA ARG A 132 -12.55 15.56 8.66
C ARG A 132 -13.82 16.37 8.34
N ASN A 133 -13.73 17.39 7.49
CA ASN A 133 -14.88 18.21 7.08
C ASN A 133 -15.58 17.66 5.83
N LEU A 134 -14.88 16.85 5.04
CA LEU A 134 -15.33 16.31 3.75
C LEU A 134 -15.94 14.93 3.95
N ASP A 135 -15.28 14.09 4.73
CA ASP A 135 -15.68 12.72 4.99
C ASP A 135 -17.13 12.54 5.47
N PRO A 136 -17.70 13.41 6.34
CA PRO A 136 -19.11 13.31 6.74
C PRO A 136 -20.10 13.34 5.57
N HIS A 137 -19.72 13.98 4.45
CA HIS A 137 -20.56 14.18 3.28
C HIS A 137 -20.34 13.12 2.19
N VAL A 138 -19.45 12.14 2.43
CA VAL A 138 -19.09 11.10 1.45
C VAL A 138 -19.56 9.74 1.94
N THR A 139 -20.44 9.08 1.19
CA THR A 139 -21.08 7.81 1.56
C THR A 139 -20.11 6.74 2.09
N ARG A 140 -18.91 6.67 1.51
CA ARG A 140 -17.88 5.69 1.84
C ARG A 140 -17.07 6.03 3.10
N THR A 141 -16.94 7.32 3.44
CA THR A 141 -16.04 7.77 4.51
C THR A 141 -16.77 8.44 5.68
N LYS A 142 -18.08 8.65 5.57
CA LYS A 142 -18.93 9.22 6.62
C LYS A 142 -18.88 8.50 7.96
N PHE A 143 -18.54 7.20 7.96
CA PHE A 143 -18.40 6.41 9.19
C PHE A 143 -16.98 6.31 9.73
N ARG A 144 -16.02 7.03 9.17
CA ARG A 144 -14.68 7.12 9.76
C ARG A 144 -14.78 7.71 11.16
N PRO A 145 -13.93 7.28 12.11
CA PRO A 145 -14.03 7.67 13.52
C PRO A 145 -14.10 9.18 13.77
N ILE A 146 -13.28 9.96 13.06
CA ILE A 146 -13.26 11.43 13.18
C ILE A 146 -14.50 12.04 12.51
N ALA A 147 -14.87 11.54 11.32
CA ALA A 147 -16.02 12.03 10.56
C ALA A 147 -17.36 11.83 11.28
N ARG A 148 -17.56 10.67 11.92
CA ARG A 148 -18.78 10.37 12.69
C ARG A 148 -18.77 10.92 14.12
N GLY A 149 -17.72 11.64 14.52
CA GLY A 149 -17.56 12.21 15.86
C GLY A 149 -17.22 11.20 16.97
N ALA A 150 -16.83 9.97 16.64
CA ALA A 150 -16.39 8.98 17.63
C ALA A 150 -15.01 9.30 18.22
N LEU A 151 -14.20 10.09 17.50
CA LEU A 151 -12.98 10.71 18.00
C LEU A 151 -13.00 12.20 17.69
N THR A 152 -12.61 13.03 18.66
CA THR A 152 -12.37 14.45 18.42
C THR A 152 -11.13 14.65 17.53
N PRO A 153 -11.02 15.75 16.77
CA PRO A 153 -9.82 16.05 16.00
C PRO A 153 -8.55 16.12 16.85
N PHE A 154 -8.65 16.58 18.10
CA PHE A 154 -7.52 16.61 19.03
C PHE A 154 -7.07 15.20 19.43
N GLN A 155 -8.01 14.29 19.74
CA GLN A 155 -7.67 12.88 20.01
C GLN A 155 -7.00 12.21 18.80
N GLY A 156 -7.51 12.46 17.59
CA GLY A 156 -6.89 11.98 16.35
C GLY A 156 -5.47 12.52 16.17
N LEU A 157 -5.25 13.82 16.42
CA LEU A 157 -3.94 14.46 16.34
C LEU A 157 -2.96 13.93 17.38
N ALA A 158 -3.36 13.84 18.64
CA ALA A 158 -2.52 13.32 19.71
C ALA A 158 -2.12 11.86 19.45
N PHE A 159 -3.06 11.05 18.99
CA PHE A 159 -2.79 9.66 18.62
C PHE A 159 -1.86 9.55 17.40
N THR A 160 -2.04 10.39 16.39
CA THR A 160 -1.11 10.51 15.25
C THR A 160 0.30 10.87 15.72
N GLY A 161 0.42 11.83 16.65
CA GLY A 161 1.70 12.19 17.27
C GLY A 161 2.36 11.00 17.98
N ALA A 162 1.59 10.23 18.75
CA ALA A 162 2.09 9.01 19.39
C ALA A 162 2.56 7.96 18.36
N GLN A 163 1.84 7.78 17.24
CA GLN A 163 2.25 6.89 16.17
C GLN A 163 3.57 7.34 15.51
N LEU A 164 3.72 8.65 15.24
CA LEU A 164 4.95 9.19 14.64
C LEU A 164 6.15 9.06 15.60
N LEU A 165 5.95 9.29 16.89
CA LEU A 165 6.98 9.07 17.91
C LEU A 165 7.36 7.59 18.03
N ALA A 166 6.39 6.68 17.99
CA ALA A 166 6.65 5.25 17.95
C ALA A 166 7.42 4.85 16.67
N GLY A 167 7.04 5.41 15.52
CA GLY A 167 7.73 5.21 14.25
C GLY A 167 9.17 5.71 14.28
N LEU A 168 9.40 6.88 14.90
CA LEU A 168 10.75 7.39 15.17
C LEU A 168 11.53 6.46 16.10
N GLY A 169 10.91 5.94 17.16
CA GLY A 169 11.52 4.95 18.04
C GLY A 169 11.95 3.66 17.34
N ILE A 170 11.20 3.20 16.34
CA ILE A 170 11.63 2.10 15.45
C ILE A 170 12.78 2.54 14.55
N LEU A 171 12.69 3.73 13.94
CA LEU A 171 13.72 4.24 13.04
C LEU A 171 15.09 4.38 13.73
N LEU A 172 15.10 4.84 14.97
CA LEU A 172 16.32 5.01 15.78
C LEU A 172 16.97 3.68 16.23
N GLN A 173 16.30 2.54 16.06
CA GLN A 173 16.89 1.23 16.29
C GLN A 173 17.69 0.73 15.08
N PHE A 174 17.54 1.34 13.90
CA PHE A 174 18.36 1.05 12.74
C PHE A 174 19.70 1.81 12.79
N PRO A 175 20.73 1.34 12.08
CA PRO A 175 21.97 2.08 11.90
C PRO A 175 21.72 3.50 11.35
N THR A 176 22.55 4.47 11.75
CA THR A 176 22.42 5.88 11.33
C THR A 176 22.40 6.07 9.81
N SER A 177 23.03 5.16 9.05
CA SER A 177 22.96 5.11 7.58
C SER A 177 21.51 5.11 7.07
N CYS A 178 20.60 4.42 7.75
CA CYS A 178 19.19 4.37 7.39
C CYS A 178 18.51 5.75 7.47
N LEU A 179 18.97 6.67 8.33
CA LEU A 179 18.45 8.04 8.33
C LEU A 179 18.81 8.75 7.02
N PHE A 180 20.06 8.64 6.56
CA PHE A 180 20.51 9.28 5.33
C PHE A 180 19.77 8.75 4.09
N TYR A 181 19.56 7.44 4.00
CA TYR A 181 18.79 6.83 2.91
C TYR A 181 17.27 7.03 3.05
N GLY A 182 16.77 7.19 4.28
CA GLY A 182 15.35 7.36 4.57
C GLY A 182 14.82 8.78 4.36
N ILE A 183 15.59 9.81 4.70
CA ILE A 183 15.17 11.23 4.62
C ILE A 183 14.65 11.63 3.22
N PRO A 184 15.31 11.27 2.09
CA PRO A 184 14.82 11.65 0.78
C PRO A 184 13.41 11.13 0.46
N SER A 185 12.97 10.03 1.07
CA SER A 185 11.61 9.50 0.90
C SER A 185 10.53 10.49 1.35
N LEU A 186 10.84 11.38 2.30
CA LEU A 186 9.89 12.36 2.83
C LEU A 186 9.41 13.33 1.74
N LEU A 187 10.24 13.62 0.74
CA LEU A 187 9.85 14.43 -0.43
C LEU A 187 8.76 13.74 -1.26
N LEU A 188 8.87 12.41 -1.43
CA LEU A 188 7.87 11.61 -2.14
C LEU A 188 6.57 11.48 -1.34
N VAL A 189 6.68 11.24 -0.03
CA VAL A 189 5.52 11.20 0.87
C VAL A 189 4.77 12.53 0.85
N ALA A 190 5.47 13.65 0.94
CA ALA A 190 4.86 14.99 0.94
C ALA A 190 4.25 15.37 -0.42
N SER A 191 4.81 14.89 -1.53
CA SER A 191 4.31 15.19 -2.88
C SER A 191 3.16 14.30 -3.33
N TYR A 192 2.98 13.10 -2.76
CA TYR A 192 1.92 12.17 -3.13
C TYR A 192 0.49 12.76 -3.08
N PRO A 193 0.07 13.52 -2.05
CA PRO A 193 -1.24 14.17 -2.04
C PRO A 193 -1.44 15.15 -3.20
N LEU A 194 -0.36 15.82 -3.67
CA LEU A 194 -0.41 16.73 -4.81
C LEU A 194 -0.52 15.99 -6.14
N ALA A 195 0.12 14.83 -6.27
CA ALA A 195 0.08 14.01 -7.49
C ALA A 195 -1.35 13.69 -7.93
N LYS A 196 -2.24 13.40 -6.97
CA LYS A 196 -3.67 13.14 -7.24
C LYS A 196 -4.40 14.31 -7.92
N ARG A 197 -3.88 15.53 -7.82
CA ARG A 197 -4.52 16.74 -8.36
C ARG A 197 -4.02 17.13 -9.75
N VAL A 198 -2.81 16.71 -10.11
CA VAL A 198 -2.10 17.25 -11.28
C VAL A 198 -1.82 16.22 -12.37
N THR A 199 -1.93 14.92 -12.10
CA THR A 199 -1.61 13.85 -13.06
C THR A 199 -2.65 12.75 -13.13
N TYR A 200 -2.73 12.06 -14.28
CA TYR A 200 -3.48 10.81 -14.46
C TYR A 200 -2.80 9.61 -13.79
N TYR A 201 -1.57 9.77 -13.30
CA TYR A 201 -0.73 8.69 -12.80
C TYR A 201 -0.32 8.85 -11.33
N PRO A 202 -1.24 9.13 -10.38
CA PRO A 202 -0.90 9.15 -8.95
C PRO A 202 -0.33 7.81 -8.47
N GLN A 203 -0.64 6.70 -9.16
CA GLN A 203 -0.10 5.36 -8.92
C GLN A 203 1.42 5.31 -9.07
N ALA A 204 1.99 6.09 -10.01
CA ALA A 204 3.43 6.14 -10.20
C ALA A 204 4.12 6.78 -8.98
N VAL A 205 3.54 7.88 -8.47
CA VAL A 205 4.04 8.56 -7.26
C VAL A 205 3.83 7.68 -6.01
N LEU A 206 2.69 6.98 -5.92
CA LEU A 206 2.47 5.97 -4.89
C LEU A 206 3.55 4.89 -4.94
N GLY A 207 3.86 4.40 -6.14
CA GLY A 207 4.90 3.40 -6.37
C GLY A 207 6.26 3.86 -5.86
N LEU A 208 6.67 5.08 -6.18
CA LEU A 208 7.92 5.65 -5.67
C LEU A 208 7.93 5.70 -4.14
N THR A 209 6.83 6.11 -3.52
CA THR A 209 6.73 6.21 -2.05
C THR A 209 6.71 4.85 -1.35
N PHE A 210 5.86 3.91 -1.80
CA PHE A 210 5.70 2.60 -1.15
C PHE A 210 6.88 1.66 -1.39
N SER A 211 7.59 1.84 -2.50
CA SER A 211 8.71 0.97 -2.87
C SER A 211 10.01 1.31 -2.14
N TRP A 212 10.08 2.42 -1.39
CA TRP A 212 11.33 2.90 -0.77
C TRP A 212 12.00 1.84 0.12
N GLY A 213 11.20 0.99 0.76
CA GLY A 213 11.67 -0.16 1.55
C GLY A 213 12.60 -1.11 0.78
N ALA A 214 12.48 -1.18 -0.55
CA ALA A 214 13.34 -1.99 -1.43
C ALA A 214 14.83 -1.58 -1.39
N MET A 215 15.14 -0.42 -0.83
CA MET A 215 16.52 0.03 -0.63
C MET A 215 16.97 -0.10 0.83
N MET A 216 16.04 -0.07 1.78
CA MET A 216 16.36 0.15 3.20
C MET A 216 16.97 -1.07 3.90
N GLY A 217 16.73 -2.29 3.40
CA GLY A 217 17.30 -3.52 3.97
C GLY A 217 18.82 -3.58 3.89
N PHE A 218 19.42 -2.96 2.85
CA PHE A 218 20.87 -2.91 2.67
C PHE A 218 21.57 -2.13 3.80
N PRO A 219 21.32 -0.81 4.00
CA PRO A 219 21.94 -0.07 5.09
C PRO A 219 21.51 -0.56 6.48
N ALA A 220 20.33 -1.20 6.60
CA ALA A 220 19.88 -1.78 7.86
C ALA A 220 20.73 -2.96 8.32
N LEU A 221 21.26 -3.75 7.38
CA LEU A 221 22.22 -4.83 7.66
C LEU A 221 23.69 -4.38 7.57
N GLY A 222 23.94 -3.07 7.43
CA GLY A 222 25.30 -2.52 7.33
C GLY A 222 25.92 -2.56 5.93
N VAL A 223 25.14 -2.92 4.90
CA VAL A 223 25.60 -2.85 3.50
C VAL A 223 25.40 -1.43 2.98
N ASP A 224 26.50 -0.70 2.82
CA ASP A 224 26.45 0.65 2.25
C ASP A 224 26.29 0.63 0.73
N LEU A 225 25.22 1.25 0.23
CA LEU A 225 24.89 1.26 -1.19
C LEU A 225 25.86 2.11 -2.00
N LEU A 226 26.44 3.17 -1.45
CA LEU A 226 27.31 4.06 -2.22
C LEU A 226 28.72 3.48 -2.44
N SER A 227 29.19 2.63 -1.53
CA SER A 227 30.49 1.95 -1.65
C SER A 227 30.41 0.58 -2.33
N ASN A 228 29.24 -0.06 -2.37
CA ASN A 228 29.04 -1.37 -2.99
C ASN A 228 28.21 -1.28 -4.28
N SER A 229 28.89 -1.27 -5.44
CA SER A 229 28.26 -1.14 -6.77
C SER A 229 27.25 -2.26 -7.09
N ALA A 230 27.50 -3.48 -6.61
CA ALA A 230 26.58 -4.61 -6.78
C ALA A 230 25.30 -4.38 -5.96
N ALA A 231 25.44 -3.97 -4.70
CA ALA A 231 24.32 -3.62 -3.83
C ALA A 231 23.52 -2.44 -4.38
N LEU A 232 24.20 -1.40 -4.90
CA LEU A 232 23.54 -0.23 -5.51
C LEU A 232 22.67 -0.64 -6.70
N THR A 233 23.23 -1.44 -7.60
CA THR A 233 22.54 -1.91 -8.79
C THR A 233 21.34 -2.79 -8.41
N ALA A 234 21.54 -3.69 -7.45
CA ALA A 234 20.48 -4.55 -6.94
C ALA A 234 19.35 -3.75 -6.28
N ALA A 235 19.68 -2.79 -5.42
CA ALA A 235 18.71 -1.91 -4.78
C ALA A 235 17.93 -1.07 -5.80
N ALA A 236 18.59 -0.50 -6.80
CA ALA A 236 17.94 0.28 -7.85
C ALA A 236 16.99 -0.58 -8.71
N CYS A 237 17.43 -1.78 -9.11
CA CYS A 237 16.61 -2.74 -9.84
C CYS A 237 15.43 -3.24 -9.01
N LEU A 238 15.65 -3.59 -7.73
CA LEU A 238 14.61 -4.08 -6.83
C LEU A 238 13.58 -2.99 -6.51
N TYR A 239 14.03 -1.74 -6.30
CA TYR A 239 13.17 -0.58 -6.13
C TYR A 239 12.31 -0.35 -7.38
N SER A 240 12.91 -0.31 -8.56
CA SER A 240 12.20 -0.11 -9.82
C SER A 240 11.21 -1.25 -10.13
N SER A 241 11.59 -2.49 -9.80
CA SER A 241 10.70 -3.66 -9.84
C SER A 241 9.48 -3.47 -8.94
N ASN A 242 9.68 -3.03 -7.69
CA ASN A 242 8.59 -2.76 -6.76
C ASN A 242 7.69 -1.60 -7.22
N VAL A 243 8.26 -0.56 -7.85
CA VAL A 243 7.47 0.54 -8.41
C VAL A 243 6.54 0.01 -9.51
N ALA A 244 7.05 -0.82 -10.42
CA ALA A 244 6.24 -1.46 -11.46
C ALA A 244 5.14 -2.35 -10.87
N TRP A 245 5.47 -3.16 -9.85
CA TRP A 245 4.49 -3.97 -9.13
C TRP A 245 3.41 -3.12 -8.46
N THR A 246 3.81 -1.99 -7.85
CA THR A 246 2.90 -1.05 -7.21
C THR A 246 1.90 -0.46 -8.18
N ILE A 247 2.38 0.03 -9.32
CA ILE A 247 1.50 0.56 -10.36
C ILE A 247 0.55 -0.55 -10.85
N LEU A 248 1.03 -1.79 -10.99
CA LEU A 248 0.24 -2.93 -11.45
C LEU A 248 -0.91 -3.26 -10.51
N TYR A 249 -0.64 -3.48 -9.20
CA TYR A 249 -1.72 -3.83 -8.27
C TYR A 249 -2.64 -2.63 -7.99
N ASP A 250 -2.11 -1.41 -7.98
CA ASP A 250 -2.91 -0.21 -7.69
C ASP A 250 -3.77 0.19 -8.90
N MET A 251 -3.36 -0.20 -10.11
CA MET A 251 -4.20 -0.11 -11.31
C MET A 251 -5.38 -1.08 -11.25
N VAL A 252 -5.18 -2.33 -10.76
CA VAL A 252 -6.30 -3.27 -10.53
C VAL A 252 -7.26 -2.70 -9.48
N TYR A 253 -6.72 -2.12 -8.42
CA TYR A 253 -7.51 -1.47 -7.38
C TYR A 253 -8.30 -0.26 -7.89
N ALA A 254 -7.70 0.60 -8.73
CA ALA A 254 -8.35 1.77 -9.29
C ALA A 254 -9.58 1.45 -10.17
N HIS A 255 -9.70 0.23 -10.69
CA HIS A 255 -10.91 -0.20 -11.42
C HIS A 255 -12.16 -0.31 -10.53
N MET A 256 -12.00 -0.27 -9.21
CA MET A 256 -13.12 -0.22 -8.28
C MET A 256 -13.88 1.12 -8.36
N ASP A 257 -13.18 2.20 -8.67
CA ASP A 257 -13.72 3.57 -8.67
C ASP A 257 -13.94 4.13 -10.08
N ILE A 258 -13.60 3.38 -11.15
CA ILE A 258 -13.57 3.91 -12.53
C ILE A 258 -14.88 4.57 -12.98
N LYS A 259 -16.03 4.04 -12.55
CA LYS A 259 -17.35 4.58 -12.89
C LYS A 259 -17.65 5.90 -12.17
N ASP A 260 -17.21 6.01 -10.92
CA ASP A 260 -17.44 7.19 -10.09
C ASP A 260 -16.44 8.29 -10.46
N ASP A 261 -15.19 7.92 -10.75
CA ASP A 261 -14.17 8.81 -11.31
C ASP A 261 -14.62 9.44 -12.63
N ALA A 262 -15.16 8.62 -13.55
CA ALA A 262 -15.67 9.10 -14.84
C ALA A 262 -16.80 10.13 -14.67
N LYS A 263 -17.74 9.88 -13.73
CA LYS A 263 -18.84 10.80 -13.43
C LYS A 263 -18.37 12.09 -12.78
N ALA A 264 -17.37 12.01 -11.91
CA ALA A 264 -16.80 13.15 -11.20
C ALA A 264 -15.77 13.95 -12.04
N GLY A 265 -15.45 13.49 -13.26
CA GLY A 265 -14.42 14.10 -14.11
C GLY A 265 -13.00 13.93 -13.55
N ILE A 266 -12.80 12.94 -12.68
CA ILE A 266 -11.50 12.65 -12.05
C ILE A 266 -10.63 11.88 -13.04
N LYS A 267 -9.36 12.29 -13.12
CA LYS A 267 -8.35 11.73 -14.01
C LYS A 267 -7.67 10.55 -13.33
N SER A 268 -7.81 9.33 -13.87
CA SER A 268 -7.15 8.12 -13.34
C SER A 268 -6.52 7.24 -14.43
N ILE A 269 -5.50 6.46 -14.07
CA ILE A 269 -4.81 5.54 -15.00
C ILE A 269 -5.77 4.47 -15.54
N ALA A 270 -6.71 4.02 -14.71
CA ALA A 270 -7.73 3.05 -15.08
C ALA A 270 -8.65 3.65 -16.16
N LEU A 271 -9.10 4.89 -15.98
CA LEU A 271 -9.90 5.57 -16.99
C LEU A 271 -9.13 5.80 -18.30
N LYS A 272 -7.84 6.15 -18.21
CA LYS A 272 -7.00 6.39 -19.39
C LYS A 272 -6.74 5.12 -20.21
N HIS A 273 -6.66 3.96 -19.57
CA HIS A 273 -6.29 2.68 -20.19
C HIS A 273 -7.39 1.61 -20.08
N ASP A 274 -8.66 1.99 -19.92
CA ASP A 274 -9.77 1.05 -19.70
C ASP A 274 -9.83 -0.06 -20.77
N ALA A 275 -9.69 0.31 -22.04
CA ALA A 275 -9.72 -0.62 -23.17
C ALA A 275 -8.52 -1.58 -23.22
N GLU A 276 -7.36 -1.18 -22.68
CA GLU A 276 -6.08 -1.87 -22.84
C GLU A 276 -5.44 -2.28 -21.49
N THR A 277 -6.20 -2.23 -20.40
CA THR A 277 -5.67 -2.42 -19.04
C THR A 277 -4.88 -3.72 -18.91
N LYS A 278 -5.37 -4.85 -19.44
CA LYS A 278 -4.64 -6.12 -19.35
C LYS A 278 -3.30 -6.10 -20.09
N GLN A 279 -3.18 -5.34 -21.18
CA GLN A 279 -1.91 -5.17 -21.89
C GLN A 279 -0.93 -4.35 -21.05
N VAL A 280 -1.40 -3.26 -20.43
CA VAL A 280 -0.60 -2.43 -19.52
C VAL A 280 -0.13 -3.25 -18.31
N LEU A 281 -1.04 -4.01 -17.68
CA LEU A 281 -0.69 -4.91 -16.55
C LEU A 281 0.37 -5.95 -16.97
N THR A 282 0.26 -6.50 -18.18
CA THR A 282 1.24 -7.47 -18.71
C THR A 282 2.60 -6.81 -18.93
N GLY A 283 2.63 -5.60 -19.48
CA GLY A 283 3.87 -4.82 -19.64
C GLY A 283 4.53 -4.51 -18.30
N LEU A 284 3.76 -4.06 -17.31
CA LEU A 284 4.26 -3.80 -15.95
C LEU A 284 4.79 -5.08 -15.28
N ALA A 285 4.11 -6.22 -15.46
CA ALA A 285 4.60 -7.50 -14.96
C ALA A 285 5.92 -7.90 -15.63
N ALA A 286 6.06 -7.72 -16.95
CA ALA A 286 7.30 -8.00 -17.65
C ALA A 286 8.45 -7.10 -17.17
N VAL A 287 8.19 -5.81 -16.94
CA VAL A 287 9.16 -4.86 -16.38
C VAL A 287 9.57 -5.27 -14.96
N GLN A 288 8.59 -5.58 -14.10
CA GLN A 288 8.86 -6.08 -12.75
C GLN A 288 9.77 -7.32 -12.78
N LEU A 289 9.41 -8.34 -13.56
CA LEU A 289 10.15 -9.60 -13.61
C LEU A 289 11.57 -9.42 -14.16
N SER A 290 11.73 -8.56 -15.17
CA SER A 290 13.05 -8.26 -15.76
C SER A 290 13.95 -7.56 -14.74
N LEU A 291 13.42 -6.58 -14.02
CA LEU A 291 14.17 -5.83 -13.01
C LEU A 291 14.44 -6.67 -11.74
N LEU A 292 13.49 -7.51 -11.33
CA LEU A 292 13.70 -8.45 -10.23
C LEU A 292 14.81 -9.45 -10.58
N SER A 293 14.84 -9.96 -11.81
CA SER A 293 15.91 -10.82 -12.30
C SER A 293 17.25 -10.09 -12.31
N ALA A 294 17.29 -8.86 -12.82
CA ALA A 294 18.49 -8.04 -12.84
C ALA A 294 19.03 -7.76 -11.42
N ALA A 295 18.15 -7.54 -10.44
CA ALA A 295 18.55 -7.37 -9.04
C ALA A 295 19.24 -8.62 -8.50
N GLY A 296 18.69 -9.81 -8.79
CA GLY A 296 19.32 -11.08 -8.41
C GLY A 296 20.67 -11.30 -9.10
N PHE A 297 20.78 -11.01 -10.40
CA PHE A 297 22.05 -11.11 -11.12
C PHE A 297 23.13 -10.19 -10.53
N ALA A 298 22.76 -8.96 -10.14
CA ALA A 298 23.70 -8.00 -9.57
C ALA A 298 24.36 -8.47 -8.26
N VAL A 299 23.64 -9.22 -7.43
CA VAL A 299 24.17 -9.79 -6.16
C VAL A 299 24.63 -11.24 -6.31
N GLY A 300 24.64 -11.77 -7.54
CA GLY A 300 24.95 -13.17 -7.80
C GLY A 300 24.01 -14.13 -7.06
N ALA A 301 22.71 -13.84 -7.01
CA ALA A 301 21.66 -14.66 -6.39
C ALA A 301 21.61 -16.09 -6.97
N GLY A 302 21.10 -17.05 -6.20
CA GLY A 302 21.19 -18.46 -6.54
C GLY A 302 19.97 -18.95 -7.32
N PRO A 303 19.98 -20.21 -7.77
CA PRO A 303 18.85 -20.77 -8.52
C PRO A 303 17.52 -20.74 -7.75
N ALA A 304 17.56 -20.83 -6.42
CA ALA A 304 16.37 -20.77 -5.58
C ALA A 304 15.66 -19.41 -5.68
N PHE A 305 16.42 -18.31 -5.77
CA PHE A 305 15.87 -16.99 -6.03
C PHE A 305 15.19 -16.92 -7.41
N PHE A 306 15.87 -17.35 -8.47
CA PHE A 306 15.32 -17.24 -9.83
C PHE A 306 14.08 -18.11 -10.03
N ILE A 307 14.09 -19.35 -9.53
CA ILE A 307 12.95 -20.26 -9.66
C ILE A 307 11.82 -19.81 -8.73
N GLY A 308 12.12 -19.60 -7.45
CA GLY A 308 11.14 -19.30 -6.41
C GLY A 308 10.56 -17.90 -6.54
N SER A 309 11.41 -16.87 -6.57
CA SER A 309 10.95 -15.48 -6.58
C SER A 309 10.55 -15.01 -7.97
N VAL A 310 11.43 -15.13 -8.97
CA VAL A 310 11.12 -14.63 -10.33
C VAL A 310 10.09 -15.54 -11.01
N GLY A 311 10.34 -16.86 -11.04
CA GLY A 311 9.40 -17.82 -11.64
C GLY A 311 8.05 -17.84 -10.92
N GLY A 312 8.07 -17.79 -9.59
CA GLY A 312 6.86 -17.68 -8.78
C GLY A 312 6.07 -16.41 -9.03
N ALA A 313 6.72 -15.24 -9.06
CA ALA A 313 6.06 -13.98 -9.39
C ALA A 313 5.47 -14.00 -10.81
N ALA A 314 6.18 -14.58 -11.78
CA ALA A 314 5.68 -14.71 -13.15
C ALA A 314 4.38 -15.53 -13.20
N LEU A 315 4.33 -16.63 -12.47
CA LEU A 315 3.14 -17.46 -12.35
C LEU A 315 1.99 -16.71 -11.66
N THR A 316 2.24 -16.11 -10.50
CA THR A 316 1.16 -15.48 -9.71
C THR A 316 0.59 -14.24 -10.42
N LEU A 317 1.44 -13.40 -11.00
CA LEU A 317 1.02 -12.24 -11.78
C LEU A 317 0.30 -12.67 -13.07
N GLY A 318 0.83 -13.67 -13.79
CA GLY A 318 0.18 -14.21 -14.97
C GLY A 318 -1.22 -14.75 -14.68
N VAL A 319 -1.38 -15.48 -13.56
CA VAL A 319 -2.69 -15.97 -13.09
C VAL A 319 -3.61 -14.81 -12.71
N MET A 320 -3.12 -13.82 -11.97
CA MET A 320 -3.89 -12.63 -11.60
C MET A 320 -4.41 -11.89 -12.83
N ILE A 321 -3.54 -11.53 -13.78
CA ILE A 321 -3.89 -10.78 -15.00
C ILE A 321 -4.92 -11.56 -15.83
N LYS A 322 -4.73 -12.88 -15.95
CA LYS A 322 -5.66 -13.74 -16.67
C LYS A 322 -7.04 -13.78 -16.01
N ARG A 323 -7.09 -13.98 -14.68
CA ARG A 323 -8.33 -14.24 -13.94
C ARG A 323 -9.11 -12.99 -13.50
N VAL A 324 -8.43 -11.87 -13.27
CA VAL A 324 -9.09 -10.66 -12.77
C VAL A 324 -10.15 -10.18 -13.75
N ASN A 325 -11.35 -9.98 -13.21
CA ASN A 325 -12.48 -9.34 -13.86
C ASN A 325 -12.55 -7.87 -13.44
N LEU A 326 -11.95 -7.02 -14.27
CA LEU A 326 -11.84 -5.57 -14.05
C LEU A 326 -13.19 -4.84 -13.96
N LYS A 327 -14.29 -5.48 -14.38
CA LYS A 327 -15.65 -4.91 -14.27
C LYS A 327 -16.31 -5.19 -12.91
N SER A 328 -15.71 -6.05 -12.09
CA SER A 328 -16.25 -6.48 -10.79
C SER A 328 -15.46 -5.88 -9.64
N VAL A 329 -16.06 -4.91 -8.93
CA VAL A 329 -15.46 -4.27 -7.74
C VAL A 329 -14.99 -5.30 -6.72
N LYS A 330 -15.81 -6.34 -6.46
CA LYS A 330 -15.50 -7.41 -5.51
C LYS A 330 -14.29 -8.24 -5.95
N ASP A 331 -14.17 -8.49 -7.24
CA ASP A 331 -13.05 -9.30 -7.78
C ASP A 331 -11.74 -8.51 -7.79
N CYS A 332 -11.78 -7.23 -8.17
CA CYS A 332 -10.65 -6.32 -8.06
C CYS A 332 -10.16 -6.19 -6.62
N TRP A 333 -11.08 -6.03 -5.66
CA TRP A 333 -10.76 -5.98 -4.23
C TRP A 333 -10.13 -7.28 -3.73
N TRP A 334 -10.66 -8.44 -4.16
CA TRP A 334 -10.12 -9.74 -3.80
C TRP A 334 -8.68 -9.90 -4.31
N TRP A 335 -8.41 -9.55 -5.57
CA TRP A 335 -7.06 -9.62 -6.13
C TRP A 335 -6.12 -8.59 -5.53
N PHE A 336 -6.60 -7.40 -5.18
CA PHE A 336 -5.78 -6.41 -4.48
C PHE A 336 -5.33 -6.89 -3.09
N ILE A 337 -6.21 -7.51 -2.30
CA ILE A 337 -5.84 -8.03 -0.98
C ILE A 337 -5.01 -9.30 -1.11
N ASN A 338 -5.53 -10.31 -1.81
CA ASN A 338 -4.93 -11.64 -1.82
C ASN A 338 -3.71 -11.69 -2.75
N GLY A 339 -3.71 -10.92 -3.83
CA GLY A 339 -2.55 -10.79 -4.72
C GLY A 339 -1.32 -10.22 -4.01
N CYS A 340 -1.52 -9.36 -3.00
CA CYS A 340 -0.46 -8.88 -2.11
C CYS A 340 0.29 -10.06 -1.48
N TRP A 341 -0.45 -10.94 -0.80
CA TRP A 341 0.11 -12.09 -0.11
C TRP A 341 0.61 -13.18 -1.05
N ILE A 342 -0.14 -13.46 -2.11
CA ILE A 342 0.21 -14.51 -3.07
C ILE A 342 1.51 -14.14 -3.78
N THR A 343 1.57 -12.97 -4.42
CA THR A 343 2.77 -12.57 -5.17
C THR A 343 3.89 -12.19 -4.21
N GLY A 344 3.60 -11.38 -3.20
CA GLY A 344 4.64 -10.91 -2.30
C GLY A 344 5.21 -12.00 -1.40
N GLY A 345 4.37 -12.92 -0.93
CA GLY A 345 4.80 -14.08 -0.17
C GLY A 345 5.64 -15.05 -0.99
N VAL A 346 5.30 -15.29 -2.26
CA VAL A 346 6.10 -16.15 -3.15
C VAL A 346 7.47 -15.55 -3.45
N VAL A 347 7.54 -14.23 -3.70
CA VAL A 347 8.82 -13.52 -3.85
C VAL A 347 9.66 -13.63 -2.58
N SER A 348 9.06 -13.39 -1.42
CA SER A 348 9.71 -13.53 -0.12
C SER A 348 10.22 -14.95 0.14
N LEU A 349 9.43 -15.98 -0.19
CA LEU A 349 9.79 -17.37 0.04
C LEU A 349 11.01 -17.78 -0.80
N GLY A 350 11.05 -17.39 -2.08
CA GLY A 350 12.21 -17.68 -2.94
C GLY A 350 13.49 -17.00 -2.43
N LEU A 351 13.40 -15.74 -2.00
CA LEU A 351 14.52 -14.99 -1.41
C LEU A 351 14.99 -15.62 -0.10
N ALA A 352 14.07 -15.98 0.78
CA ALA A 352 14.38 -16.62 2.06
C ALA A 352 15.02 -18.01 1.87
N THR A 353 14.53 -18.76 0.88
CA THR A 353 15.11 -20.06 0.52
C THR A 353 16.53 -19.90 -0.01
N ASP A 354 16.75 -18.93 -0.90
CA ASP A 354 18.09 -18.65 -1.45
C ASP A 354 19.09 -18.25 -0.35
N TYR A 355 18.67 -17.36 0.56
CA TYR A 355 19.44 -16.98 1.73
C TYR A 355 19.77 -18.19 2.62
N ALA A 356 18.77 -19.00 2.98
CA ALA A 356 18.97 -20.15 3.86
C ALA A 356 19.95 -21.19 3.27
N LEU A 357 19.84 -21.47 1.98
CA LEU A 357 20.74 -22.41 1.29
C LEU A 357 22.19 -21.90 1.27
N ARG A 358 22.40 -20.60 1.08
CA ARG A 358 23.72 -19.98 1.13
C ARG A 358 24.31 -19.99 2.53
N TYR A 359 23.50 -19.66 3.53
CA TYR A 359 23.91 -19.61 4.93
C TYR A 359 24.38 -20.98 5.42
N VAL A 360 23.59 -22.04 5.17
CA VAL A 360 23.97 -23.42 5.53
C VAL A 360 25.23 -23.88 4.81
N ARG A 361 25.43 -23.44 3.57
CA ARG A 361 26.62 -23.78 2.81
C ARG A 361 27.87 -23.11 3.40
N GLU A 362 27.81 -21.83 3.75
CA GLU A 362 28.91 -21.12 4.40
C GLU A 362 29.25 -21.73 5.76
N GLU A 363 28.25 -22.01 6.61
CA GLU A 363 28.48 -22.68 7.90
C GLU A 363 29.20 -24.03 7.74
N ARG A 364 28.84 -24.79 6.70
CA ARG A 364 29.50 -26.06 6.41
C ARG A 364 30.95 -25.88 5.96
N GLU A 365 31.22 -24.91 5.09
CA GLU A 365 32.58 -24.59 4.62
C GLU A 365 33.47 -24.07 5.78
N ASP A 366 32.89 -23.31 6.72
CA ASP A 366 33.56 -22.86 7.95
C ASP A 366 33.87 -24.00 8.94
N ILE A 367 33.00 -25.02 9.02
CA ILE A 367 33.24 -26.21 9.85
C ILE A 367 34.33 -27.09 9.22
N GLU A 368 34.32 -27.25 7.89
CA GLU A 368 35.31 -28.08 7.17
C GLU A 368 36.72 -27.46 7.14
N SER A 369 36.85 -26.14 7.37
CA SER A 369 38.12 -25.41 7.37
C SER A 369 38.79 -25.26 8.74
N ARG A 370 38.12 -25.65 9.82
CA ARG A 370 38.64 -25.68 11.20
C ARG A 370 39.14 -27.08 11.58
#